data_AF-A0A2S7QZ22-F1
#
_entry.id   AF-A0A2S7QZ22-F1
#
_cell.length_a   1.000
_cell.length_b   1.000
_cell.length_c   1.000
_cell.angle_alpha   90.00
_cell.angle_beta   90.00
_cell.angle_gamma   90.00
#
_symmetry.space_group_name_H-M   'P 1'
#
loop_
_entity.id
_entity.type
_entity.pdbx_description
1 polymer ?
#
loop_
_entity_poly.entity_id
_entity_poly.type
_entity_poly.pdbx_seq_one_letter_code
_entity_poly.pdbx_strand_id
1 'polypeptide(L)'
;MSWGLPKFLNIVTSVLPPIYCISIAIIDTAMPIAFLASLASAATLPARVDCIPGTETILSTKTIDGKDLINISCKLKETYLTSRNTVTEASRTLEARNRNLCGAPCTTYCNSGTGGPNPNDCSSLASSIQNNGGANVAPGSAIYWTWGSCQAYIVNTSSEEQYECWDQGSFGGVVNYLAWNCQGSTSGGPYLGGSCHWMDSSPDFVEKPASI
;
A
#
# COMPACT_ATOMS: atom_id res chain seq x y z
N MET A 1 49.44 12.29 -24.47
CA MET A 1 48.84 13.43 -23.76
C MET A 1 48.25 12.88 -22.47
N SER A 2 48.91 13.19 -21.36
CA SER A 2 48.65 12.65 -20.01
C SER A 2 47.89 13.70 -19.23
N TRP A 3 46.76 13.33 -18.61
CA TRP A 3 46.03 14.19 -17.69
C TRP A 3 45.93 13.48 -16.35
N GLY A 4 46.60 14.08 -15.35
CA GLY A 4 46.74 13.56 -14.00
C GLY A 4 45.56 13.91 -13.09
N LEU A 5 45.30 12.99 -12.16
CA LEU A 5 44.47 13.15 -10.98
C LEU A 5 45.09 14.13 -9.97
N PRO A 6 44.30 14.96 -9.29
CA PRO A 6 44.68 15.50 -7.99
C PRO A 6 44.09 14.66 -6.83
N LYS A 7 45.01 14.24 -5.95
CA LYS A 7 44.74 13.80 -4.57
C LYS A 7 44.30 15.00 -3.73
N PHE A 8 43.22 14.87 -2.97
CA PHE A 8 43.01 15.68 -1.78
C PHE A 8 42.70 14.78 -0.59
N LEU A 9 43.70 14.66 0.27
CA LEU A 9 43.64 14.17 1.63
C LEU A 9 43.15 15.33 2.49
N ASN A 10 42.08 15.15 3.26
CA ASN A 10 41.75 16.08 4.34
C ASN A 10 41.40 15.30 5.60
N ILE A 11 42.31 15.42 6.56
CA ILE A 11 42.23 14.96 7.94
C ILE A 11 41.45 16.03 8.69
N VAL A 12 40.29 15.68 9.26
CA VAL A 12 39.61 16.51 10.26
C VAL A 12 39.65 15.79 11.59
N THR A 13 40.41 16.39 12.49
CA THR A 13 40.63 16.01 13.89
C THR A 13 39.37 16.20 14.72
N SER A 14 39.14 15.23 15.60
CA SER A 14 38.12 15.18 16.65
C SER A 14 38.23 16.32 17.67
N VAL A 15 37.08 16.91 18.05
CA VAL A 15 36.92 17.63 19.32
C VAL A 15 35.59 17.20 19.94
N LEU A 16 35.66 16.37 20.97
CA LEU A 16 34.52 16.00 21.82
C LEU A 16 34.29 17.10 22.87
N PRO A 17 33.04 17.54 23.11
CA PRO A 17 32.71 18.45 24.21
C PRO A 17 32.63 17.72 25.57
N PRO A 18 32.81 18.45 26.68
CA PRO A 18 32.89 17.89 28.04
C PRO A 18 31.54 17.40 28.57
N ILE A 19 31.58 16.23 29.20
CA ILE A 19 30.48 15.61 29.95
C ILE A 19 30.31 16.39 31.27
N TYR A 20 29.23 17.14 31.39
CA TYR A 20 28.79 17.70 32.66
C TYR A 20 27.98 16.64 33.42
N CYS A 21 28.54 16.15 34.53
CA CYS A 21 27.80 15.40 35.54
C CYS A 21 26.87 16.36 36.29
N ILE A 22 25.57 16.32 36.00
CA ILE A 22 24.54 16.99 36.79
C ILE A 22 24.00 15.97 37.80
N SER A 23 24.31 16.19 39.07
CA SER A 23 23.68 15.49 40.21
C SER A 23 22.24 15.98 40.37
N ILE A 24 21.27 15.12 40.07
CA ILE A 24 19.85 15.41 40.28
C ILE A 24 19.45 14.90 41.67
N ALA A 25 19.05 15.82 42.54
CA ALA A 25 18.45 15.52 43.83
C ALA A 25 17.04 14.94 43.64
N ILE A 26 16.77 13.81 44.30
CA ILE A 26 15.48 13.12 44.29
C ILE A 26 14.56 13.82 45.29
N ILE A 27 13.55 14.53 44.79
CA ILE A 27 12.46 15.08 45.61
C ILE A 27 11.28 14.12 45.48
N ASP A 28 10.95 13.47 46.58
CA ASP A 28 9.86 12.53 46.74
C ASP A 28 8.55 13.31 46.95
N THR A 29 7.81 13.53 45.87
CA THR A 29 6.43 14.04 45.93
C THR A 29 5.50 13.07 45.22
N ALA A 30 4.80 12.27 46.02
CA ALA A 30 3.73 11.39 45.59
C ALA A 30 2.58 12.20 44.96
N MET A 31 2.46 12.13 43.64
CA MET A 31 1.39 12.75 42.87
C MET A 31 0.45 11.65 42.34
N PRO A 32 -0.87 11.71 42.58
CA PRO A 32 -1.80 10.72 42.06
C PRO A 32 -1.91 10.87 40.54
N ILE A 33 -1.36 9.91 39.80
CA ILE A 33 -1.47 9.82 38.34
C ILE A 33 -2.90 9.37 38.02
N ALA A 34 -3.73 10.31 37.57
CA ALA A 34 -5.00 9.99 36.94
C ALA A 34 -4.72 9.22 35.63
N PHE A 35 -4.98 7.92 35.64
CA PHE A 35 -4.99 7.07 34.45
C PHE A 35 -6.13 7.53 33.53
N LEU A 36 -5.83 8.43 32.59
CA LEU A 36 -6.64 8.62 31.39
C LEU A 36 -6.56 7.32 30.59
N ALA A 37 -7.58 6.47 30.72
CA ALA A 37 -7.80 5.34 29.84
C ALA A 37 -8.00 5.90 28.42
N SER A 38 -6.91 5.96 27.67
CA SER A 38 -6.94 6.26 26.24
C SER A 38 -7.73 5.13 25.59
N LEU A 39 -8.95 5.41 25.14
CA LEU A 39 -9.65 4.53 24.22
C LEU A 39 -8.85 4.54 22.92
N ALA A 40 -7.88 3.64 22.83
CA ALA A 40 -7.30 3.25 21.56
C ALA A 40 -8.45 2.64 20.76
N SER A 41 -9.00 3.42 19.83
CA SER A 41 -9.76 2.86 18.73
C SER A 41 -8.83 1.85 18.06
N ALA A 42 -9.06 0.57 18.29
CA ALA A 42 -8.54 -0.46 17.43
C ALA A 42 -9.20 -0.21 16.07
N ALA A 43 -8.54 0.58 15.23
CA ALA A 43 -8.79 0.55 13.81
C ALA A 43 -8.53 -0.90 13.43
N THR A 44 -9.61 -1.67 13.22
CA THR A 44 -9.54 -3.02 12.69
C THR A 44 -8.77 -2.88 11.38
N LEU A 45 -7.51 -3.31 11.40
CA LEU A 45 -6.69 -3.36 10.21
C LEU A 45 -7.49 -4.16 9.20
N PRO A 46 -7.68 -3.63 7.99
CA PRO A 46 -8.39 -4.39 7.02
C PRO A 46 -7.65 -5.71 6.75
N ALA A 47 -8.43 -6.78 6.77
CA ALA A 47 -7.93 -8.12 6.55
C ALA A 47 -7.40 -8.22 5.12
N ARG A 48 -6.24 -8.86 4.96
CA ARG A 48 -5.71 -9.33 3.68
C ARG A 48 -6.86 -9.93 2.87
N VAL A 49 -7.16 -9.37 1.69
CA VAL A 49 -8.30 -9.82 0.90
C VAL A 49 -8.15 -11.31 0.61
N ASP A 50 -9.08 -12.10 1.16
CA ASP A 50 -9.04 -13.54 1.00
C ASP A 50 -9.76 -13.95 -0.28
N CYS A 51 -9.01 -14.59 -1.18
CA CYS A 51 -9.58 -15.31 -2.30
C CYS A 51 -10.36 -16.55 -1.82
N ILE A 52 -11.40 -16.93 -2.57
CA ILE A 52 -12.00 -18.26 -2.47
C ILE A 52 -10.98 -19.27 -3.04
N PRO A 53 -10.54 -20.27 -2.26
CA PRO A 53 -9.56 -21.25 -2.75
C PRO A 53 -10.04 -21.97 -4.01
N GLY A 54 -9.18 -22.09 -5.01
CA GLY A 54 -9.47 -22.73 -6.29
C GLY A 54 -10.12 -21.81 -7.32
N THR A 55 -10.30 -20.52 -7.02
CA THR A 55 -10.80 -19.52 -7.98
C THR A 55 -9.69 -18.66 -8.58
N GLU A 56 -8.45 -18.88 -8.16
CA GLU A 56 -7.27 -18.19 -8.65
C GLU A 56 -7.00 -18.57 -10.11
N THR A 57 -6.84 -17.56 -10.95
CA THR A 57 -6.48 -17.70 -12.36
C THR A 57 -5.25 -16.86 -12.61
N ILE A 58 -4.20 -17.48 -13.15
CA ILE A 58 -3.00 -16.75 -13.57
C ILE A 58 -3.35 -16.03 -14.87
N LEU A 59 -3.34 -14.70 -14.82
CA LEU A 59 -3.58 -13.85 -15.98
C LEU A 59 -2.30 -13.72 -16.82
N SER A 60 -1.15 -13.58 -16.16
CA SER A 60 0.14 -13.45 -16.82
C SER A 60 1.29 -13.78 -15.88
N THR A 61 2.39 -14.25 -16.46
CA THR A 61 3.67 -14.43 -15.77
C THR A 61 4.76 -13.86 -16.65
N LYS A 62 5.65 -13.05 -16.06
CA LYS A 62 6.79 -12.44 -16.77
C LYS A 62 8.01 -12.39 -15.87
N THR A 63 9.17 -12.76 -16.38
CA THR A 63 10.43 -12.62 -15.62
C THR A 63 11.05 -11.24 -15.90
N ILE A 64 11.40 -10.51 -14.84
CA ILE A 64 12.04 -9.19 -14.87
C ILE A 64 13.18 -9.21 -13.85
N ASP A 65 14.40 -8.90 -14.29
CA ASP A 65 15.62 -8.92 -13.47
C ASP A 65 15.84 -10.24 -12.70
N GLY A 66 15.49 -11.36 -13.34
CA GLY A 66 15.63 -12.70 -12.74
C GLY A 66 14.60 -13.04 -11.66
N LYS A 67 13.59 -12.18 -11.44
CA LYS A 67 12.44 -12.43 -10.56
C LYS A 67 11.16 -12.53 -11.39
N ASP A 68 10.24 -13.41 -10.98
CA ASP A 68 8.95 -13.53 -11.65
C ASP A 68 7.95 -12.49 -11.15
N LEU A 69 7.39 -11.72 -12.09
CA LEU A 69 6.18 -10.93 -11.93
C LEU A 69 5.00 -11.83 -12.25
N ILE A 70 4.17 -12.10 -11.25
CA ILE A 70 3.00 -12.96 -11.37
C ILE A 70 1.76 -12.09 -11.22
N ASN A 71 0.84 -12.21 -12.18
CA ASN A 71 -0.45 -11.55 -12.17
C ASN A 71 -1.58 -12.58 -12.05
N ILE A 72 -2.40 -12.46 -11.01
CA ILE A 72 -3.44 -13.44 -10.64
C ILE A 72 -4.77 -12.72 -10.45
N SER A 73 -5.86 -13.25 -10.97
CA SER A 73 -7.22 -12.85 -10.56
C SER A 73 -7.87 -13.91 -9.67
N CYS A 74 -8.71 -13.51 -8.73
CA CYS A 74 -9.51 -14.46 -7.94
C CYS A 74 -10.89 -13.89 -7.58
N LYS A 75 -11.80 -14.77 -7.14
CA LYS A 75 -13.07 -14.35 -6.54
C LYS A 75 -12.90 -14.12 -5.05
N LEU A 76 -13.54 -13.07 -4.54
CA LEU A 76 -13.50 -12.71 -3.12
C LEU A 76 -14.43 -13.59 -2.30
N LYS A 77 -14.03 -13.89 -1.06
CA LYS A 77 -14.96 -14.46 -0.07
C LYS A 77 -16.12 -13.49 0.20
N GLU A 78 -17.31 -14.05 0.42
CA GLU A 78 -18.56 -13.28 0.58
C GLU A 78 -18.53 -12.29 1.76
N THR A 79 -17.67 -12.53 2.76
CA THR A 79 -17.42 -11.62 3.88
C THR A 79 -16.91 -10.24 3.45
N TYR A 80 -16.26 -10.13 2.30
CA TYR A 80 -15.81 -8.87 1.70
C TYR A 80 -16.89 -8.20 0.84
N LEU A 81 -17.98 -8.92 0.55
CA LEU A 81 -19.08 -8.46 -0.30
C LEU A 81 -20.25 -7.91 0.53
N THR A 82 -20.32 -8.21 1.82
CA THR A 82 -21.42 -7.77 2.70
C THR A 82 -21.50 -6.25 2.88
N SER A 83 -20.43 -5.50 2.59
CA SER A 83 -20.46 -4.03 2.49
C SER A 83 -21.23 -3.48 1.28
N ARG A 84 -21.66 -4.33 0.33
CA ARG A 84 -22.39 -3.94 -0.90
C ARG A 84 -23.82 -3.44 -0.67
N ASN A 85 -24.46 -3.86 0.42
CA ASN A 85 -25.93 -3.83 0.51
C ASN A 85 -26.50 -2.65 1.31
N THR A 86 -25.72 -1.62 1.64
CA THR A 86 -26.25 -0.41 2.32
C THR A 86 -26.65 0.71 1.36
N VAL A 87 -26.33 0.60 0.07
CA VAL A 87 -26.80 1.58 -0.93
C VAL A 87 -28.24 1.25 -1.28
N THR A 88 -29.14 2.07 -0.74
CA THR A 88 -30.58 2.04 -0.95
C THR A 88 -30.89 2.09 -2.45
N GLU A 89 -31.81 1.23 -2.89
CA GLU A 89 -32.36 1.05 -4.26
C GLU A 89 -32.81 2.33 -5.02
N ALA A 90 -32.62 3.53 -4.47
CA ALA A 90 -33.20 4.78 -4.96
C ALA A 90 -32.43 5.47 -6.11
N SER A 91 -31.25 5.01 -6.51
CA SER A 91 -30.42 5.67 -7.56
C SER A 91 -30.35 4.91 -8.89
N ARG A 92 -31.19 3.90 -9.12
CA ARG A 92 -31.21 3.05 -10.34
C ARG A 92 -31.72 3.75 -11.62
N THR A 93 -31.51 5.06 -11.78
CA THR A 93 -32.06 5.82 -12.94
C THR A 93 -31.06 6.16 -14.05
N LEU A 94 -29.78 5.79 -13.94
CA LEU A 94 -28.88 5.62 -15.09
C LEU A 94 -27.86 4.52 -14.76
N GLU A 95 -28.04 3.31 -15.30
CA GLU A 95 -27.10 2.19 -15.11
C GLU A 95 -25.72 2.54 -15.71
N ALA A 96 -24.79 2.98 -14.87
CA ALA A 96 -23.39 3.13 -15.26
C ALA A 96 -22.76 1.73 -15.35
N ARG A 97 -22.91 1.07 -16.51
CA ARG A 97 -22.54 -0.35 -16.66
C ARG A 97 -21.05 -0.68 -16.62
N ASN A 98 -20.18 0.31 -16.53
CA ASN A 98 -18.74 0.11 -16.34
C ASN A 98 -18.14 1.40 -15.78
N ARG A 99 -17.60 1.36 -14.56
CA ARG A 99 -16.94 2.53 -13.96
C ARG A 99 -15.49 2.57 -14.40
N ASN A 100 -15.17 3.56 -15.24
CA ASN A 100 -13.79 3.80 -15.65
C ASN A 100 -13.05 4.58 -14.55
N LEU A 101 -12.07 3.93 -13.91
CA LEU A 101 -11.24 4.49 -12.84
C LEU A 101 -9.88 4.96 -13.34
N CYS A 102 -9.62 4.93 -14.65
CA CYS A 102 -8.40 5.47 -15.24
C CYS A 102 -8.27 6.97 -14.97
N GLY A 103 -7.24 7.36 -14.22
CA GLY A 103 -6.99 8.76 -13.85
C GLY A 103 -7.98 9.34 -12.85
N ALA A 104 -8.83 8.51 -12.23
CA ALA A 104 -9.65 8.95 -11.11
C ALA A 104 -8.76 9.45 -9.96
N PRO A 105 -9.20 10.42 -9.15
CA PRO A 105 -8.47 10.79 -7.95
C PRO A 105 -8.56 9.69 -6.89
N CYS A 106 -7.45 9.43 -6.21
CA CYS A 106 -7.39 8.52 -5.08
C CYS A 106 -6.90 9.21 -3.82
N THR A 107 -7.59 8.91 -2.72
CA THR A 107 -7.15 9.26 -1.38
C THR A 107 -6.34 8.09 -0.81
N THR A 108 -5.07 8.35 -0.53
CA THR A 108 -4.14 7.33 -0.04
C THR A 108 -4.09 7.29 1.48
N TYR A 109 -4.03 6.10 2.06
CA TYR A 109 -3.89 5.87 3.49
C TYR A 109 -2.69 4.97 3.75
N CYS A 110 -1.86 5.29 4.74
CA CYS A 110 -0.84 4.35 5.20
C CYS A 110 -1.48 3.46 6.27
N ASN A 111 -1.43 2.14 6.08
CA ASN A 111 -1.91 1.20 7.08
C ASN A 111 -0.96 1.24 8.29
N SER A 112 -1.40 0.75 9.45
CA SER A 112 -0.55 0.66 10.64
C SER A 112 0.17 -0.69 10.69
N GLY A 113 1.38 -0.71 11.27
CA GLY A 113 2.16 -1.93 11.49
C GLY A 113 3.67 -1.68 11.46
N THR A 114 4.44 -2.74 11.62
CA THR A 114 5.90 -2.72 11.55
C THR A 114 6.36 -3.74 10.52
N GLY A 115 7.40 -3.43 9.76
CA GLY A 115 7.73 -4.22 8.58
C GLY A 115 7.50 -3.49 7.28
N GLY A 116 7.94 -4.09 6.18
CA GLY A 116 7.70 -3.60 4.83
C GLY A 116 8.50 -4.42 3.83
N PRO A 117 8.19 -4.32 2.52
CA PRO A 117 8.87 -4.95 1.43
C PRO A 117 10.09 -4.04 1.17
N ASN A 118 10.78 -4.28 0.09
CA ASN A 118 11.70 -3.29 -0.40
C ASN A 118 10.94 -2.23 -1.22
N PRO A 119 10.99 -0.92 -0.88
CA PRO A 119 10.42 0.13 -1.74
C PRO A 119 10.95 0.08 -3.18
N ASN A 120 12.20 -0.35 -3.36
CA ASN A 120 12.77 -0.56 -4.69
C ASN A 120 12.05 -1.68 -5.44
N ASP A 121 11.60 -2.73 -4.75
CA ASP A 121 10.86 -3.81 -5.39
C ASP A 121 9.47 -3.33 -5.87
N CYS A 122 8.79 -2.53 -5.06
CA CYS A 122 7.51 -1.95 -5.45
C CYS A 122 7.64 -0.89 -6.55
N SER A 123 8.70 -0.09 -6.54
CA SER A 123 9.01 0.85 -7.63
C SER A 123 9.28 0.12 -8.95
N SER A 124 9.99 -1.01 -8.91
CA SER A 124 10.21 -1.86 -10.09
C SER A 124 8.92 -2.52 -10.57
N LEU A 125 8.09 -3.05 -9.65
CA LEU A 125 6.77 -3.58 -10.00
C LEU A 125 5.92 -2.49 -10.68
N ALA A 126 5.81 -1.31 -10.08
CA ALA A 126 5.07 -0.19 -10.64
C ALA A 126 5.57 0.18 -12.04
N SER A 127 6.89 0.27 -12.24
CA SER A 127 7.49 0.58 -13.54
C SER A 127 7.23 -0.52 -14.57
N SER A 128 7.17 -1.79 -14.14
CA SER A 128 6.95 -2.93 -15.03
C SER A 128 5.54 -3.04 -15.59
N ILE A 129 4.55 -2.50 -14.88
CA ILE A 129 3.13 -2.53 -15.28
C ILE A 129 2.68 -1.24 -15.99
N GLN A 130 3.49 -0.17 -15.94
CA GLN A 130 3.22 1.07 -16.66
C GLN A 130 3.08 0.82 -18.16
N ASN A 131 2.12 1.51 -18.80
CA ASN A 131 1.85 1.42 -20.24
C ASN A 131 1.43 0.03 -20.73
N ASN A 132 1.05 -0.88 -19.81
CA ASN A 132 0.52 -2.20 -20.16
C ASN A 132 -1.02 -2.18 -20.26
N GLY A 133 -1.60 -0.99 -20.43
CA GLY A 133 -3.03 -0.80 -20.63
C GLY A 133 -3.83 -0.86 -19.33
N GLY A 134 -4.93 -1.61 -19.37
CA GLY A 134 -5.85 -1.75 -18.25
C GLY A 134 -6.73 -2.98 -18.43
N ALA A 135 -7.47 -3.32 -17.37
CA ALA A 135 -8.36 -4.48 -17.37
C ALA A 135 -9.68 -4.16 -16.67
N ASN A 136 -10.72 -4.87 -17.10
CA ASN A 136 -11.97 -4.91 -16.35
C ASN A 136 -11.82 -5.84 -15.14
N VAL A 137 -12.20 -5.34 -13.97
CA VAL A 137 -12.26 -6.08 -12.72
C VAL A 137 -13.73 -6.39 -12.46
N ALA A 138 -14.08 -7.67 -12.52
CA ALA A 138 -15.46 -8.11 -12.32
C ALA A 138 -15.94 -7.83 -10.87
N PRO A 139 -17.25 -7.61 -10.66
CA PRO A 139 -17.81 -7.47 -9.32
C PRO A 139 -17.41 -8.62 -8.40
N GLY A 140 -16.79 -8.32 -7.25
CA GLY A 140 -16.36 -9.34 -6.29
C GLY A 140 -15.16 -10.15 -6.70
N SER A 141 -14.27 -9.53 -7.47
CA SER A 141 -12.99 -10.10 -7.80
C SER A 141 -11.86 -9.18 -7.34
N ALA A 142 -10.67 -9.76 -7.25
CA ALA A 142 -9.43 -9.01 -7.09
C ALA A 142 -8.41 -9.47 -8.11
N ILE A 143 -7.52 -8.57 -8.48
CA ILE A 143 -6.35 -8.83 -9.32
C ILE A 143 -5.10 -8.46 -8.53
N TYR A 144 -4.16 -9.40 -8.43
CA TYR A 144 -2.90 -9.29 -7.71
C TYR A 144 -1.72 -9.21 -8.66
N TRP A 145 -0.71 -8.44 -8.28
CA TRP A 145 0.61 -8.41 -8.87
C TRP A 145 1.61 -8.71 -7.76
N THR A 146 2.48 -9.69 -7.99
CA THR A 146 3.55 -10.04 -7.04
C THR A 146 4.88 -10.02 -7.76
N TRP A 147 5.87 -9.29 -7.23
CA TRP A 147 7.24 -9.24 -7.73
C TRP A 147 8.22 -9.02 -6.57
N GLY A 148 9.14 -9.96 -6.39
CA GLY A 148 10.10 -9.91 -5.29
C GLY A 148 9.39 -9.86 -3.93
N SER A 149 9.70 -8.83 -3.13
CA SER A 149 9.03 -8.58 -1.84
C SER A 149 7.72 -7.80 -1.96
N CYS A 150 7.41 -7.23 -3.14
CA CYS A 150 6.22 -6.41 -3.33
C CYS A 150 5.03 -7.23 -3.84
N GLN A 151 3.89 -7.07 -3.19
CA GLN A 151 2.59 -7.50 -3.67
C GLN A 151 1.66 -6.30 -3.68
N ALA A 152 0.97 -6.04 -4.78
CA ALA A 152 -0.06 -5.01 -4.91
C ALA A 152 -1.30 -5.61 -5.56
N TYR A 153 -2.49 -5.08 -5.27
CA TYR A 153 -3.71 -5.58 -5.90
C TYR A 153 -4.78 -4.52 -6.08
N ILE A 154 -5.75 -4.84 -6.93
CA ILE A 154 -6.99 -4.09 -7.12
C ILE A 154 -8.12 -5.01 -6.68
N VAL A 155 -9.06 -4.47 -5.92
CA VAL A 155 -10.24 -5.19 -5.45
C VAL A 155 -11.49 -4.45 -5.93
N ASN A 156 -12.41 -5.16 -6.58
CA ASN A 156 -13.72 -4.61 -6.91
C ASN A 156 -14.76 -5.15 -5.92
N THR A 157 -15.04 -4.37 -4.88
CA THR A 157 -16.08 -4.68 -3.90
C THR A 157 -17.48 -4.31 -4.36
N SER A 158 -17.61 -3.56 -5.46
CA SER A 158 -18.88 -3.08 -5.99
C SER A 158 -19.75 -4.17 -6.62
N SER A 159 -21.00 -3.80 -6.93
CA SER A 159 -21.94 -4.59 -7.73
C SER A 159 -21.72 -4.42 -9.25
N GLU A 160 -20.95 -3.41 -9.66
CA GLU A 160 -20.70 -3.07 -11.06
C GLU A 160 -19.27 -3.39 -11.48
N GLU A 161 -19.07 -3.68 -12.77
CA GLU A 161 -17.74 -3.86 -13.35
C GLU A 161 -16.95 -2.54 -13.32
N GLN A 162 -15.66 -2.63 -13.04
CA GLN A 162 -14.75 -1.48 -12.97
C GLN A 162 -13.63 -1.66 -13.99
N TYR A 163 -13.33 -0.63 -14.78
CA TYR A 163 -12.19 -0.61 -15.68
C TYR A 163 -11.04 0.17 -15.04
N GLU A 164 -9.89 -0.47 -14.89
CA GLU A 164 -8.72 0.13 -14.25
C GLU A 164 -7.50 0.15 -15.18
N CYS A 165 -6.83 1.31 -15.25
CA CYS A 165 -5.57 1.46 -15.96
C CYS A 165 -4.37 1.21 -15.05
N TRP A 166 -3.33 0.59 -15.61
CA TRP A 166 -2.08 0.24 -14.91
C TRP A 166 -0.99 1.31 -15.05
N ASP A 167 -1.33 2.46 -15.64
CA ASP A 167 -0.39 3.54 -15.95
C ASP A 167 0.08 4.31 -14.71
N GLN A 168 1.09 5.16 -14.93
CA GLN A 168 1.67 6.02 -13.90
C GLN A 168 0.67 7.04 -13.33
N GLY A 169 -0.35 7.44 -14.10
CA GLY A 169 -1.43 8.30 -13.59
C GLY A 169 -2.52 7.54 -12.83
N SER A 170 -2.40 6.22 -12.67
CA SER A 170 -3.43 5.36 -12.08
C SER A 170 -2.78 4.34 -11.13
N PHE A 171 -3.05 3.05 -11.28
CA PHE A 171 -2.59 2.03 -10.35
C PHE A 171 -1.07 1.98 -10.19
N GLY A 172 -0.29 2.07 -11.28
CA GLY A 172 1.17 2.08 -11.21
C GLY A 172 1.72 3.27 -10.42
N GLY A 173 1.11 4.45 -10.58
CA GLY A 173 1.46 5.64 -9.82
C GLY A 173 1.20 5.50 -8.33
N VAL A 174 0.03 4.98 -7.97
CA VAL A 174 -0.37 4.72 -6.58
C VAL A 174 0.59 3.76 -5.91
N VAL A 175 0.90 2.62 -6.55
CA VAL A 175 1.84 1.63 -5.99
C VAL A 175 3.20 2.27 -5.72
N ASN A 176 3.71 3.06 -6.67
CA ASN A 176 4.99 3.75 -6.48
C ASN A 176 4.93 4.80 -5.37
N TYR A 177 3.84 5.58 -5.28
CA TYR A 177 3.68 6.57 -4.22
C TYR A 177 3.64 5.92 -2.84
N LEU A 178 2.84 4.87 -2.68
CA LEU A 178 2.71 4.15 -1.40
C LEU A 178 4.03 3.49 -1.00
N ALA A 179 4.79 2.94 -1.95
CA ALA A 179 6.11 2.33 -1.70
C ALA A 179 7.06 3.27 -0.92
N TRP A 180 7.07 4.55 -1.26
CA TRP A 180 7.98 5.53 -0.67
C TRP A 180 7.39 6.30 0.51
N ASN A 181 6.07 6.48 0.55
CA ASN A 181 5.40 7.29 1.57
C ASN A 181 4.81 6.47 2.73
N CYS A 182 4.49 5.21 2.47
CA CYS A 182 3.97 4.28 3.46
C CYS A 182 4.94 3.12 3.62
N GLN A 183 6.21 3.38 3.94
CA GLN A 183 7.16 2.34 4.33
C GLN A 183 7.17 2.20 5.85
N GLY A 184 7.14 0.96 6.37
CA GLY A 184 7.39 0.75 7.79
C GLY A 184 8.85 1.07 8.14
N SER A 185 9.09 1.53 9.37
CA SER A 185 10.43 1.92 9.85
C SER A 185 11.43 0.76 10.01
N THR A 186 10.98 -0.48 9.83
CA THR A 186 11.77 -1.71 9.98
C THR A 186 11.48 -2.64 8.81
N SER A 187 12.50 -3.24 8.19
CA SER A 187 12.32 -4.24 7.12
C SER A 187 11.80 -5.58 7.67
N GLY A 188 10.89 -6.25 6.96
CA GLY A 188 10.60 -7.68 7.17
C GLY A 188 9.57 -8.05 8.25
N GLY A 189 8.59 -7.18 8.53
CA GLY A 189 7.44 -7.47 9.39
C GLY A 189 6.11 -7.51 8.60
N PRO A 190 4.98 -7.86 9.22
CA PRO A 190 3.68 -8.08 8.58
C PRO A 190 2.96 -6.78 8.20
N TYR A 191 3.69 -5.82 7.65
CA TYR A 191 3.10 -4.59 7.19
C TYR A 191 2.31 -4.81 5.90
N LEU A 192 1.22 -4.05 5.77
CA LEU A 192 0.29 -4.13 4.66
C LEU A 192 0.39 -2.86 3.80
N GLY A 193 1.54 -2.16 3.87
CA GLY A 193 1.77 -0.91 3.18
C GLY A 193 0.73 0.17 3.40
N GLY A 194 0.28 0.75 2.32
CA GLY A 194 -0.86 1.66 2.31
C GLY A 194 -1.95 1.18 1.37
N SER A 195 -3.10 1.83 1.42
CA SER A 195 -4.25 1.63 0.55
C SER A 195 -4.62 2.92 -0.18
N CYS A 196 -5.51 2.81 -1.17
CA CYS A 196 -5.88 3.90 -2.05
C CYS A 196 -7.35 3.78 -2.40
N HIS A 197 -8.18 4.72 -1.92
CA HIS A 197 -9.61 4.70 -2.17
C HIS A 197 -9.95 5.66 -3.32
N TRP A 198 -10.54 5.14 -4.38
CA TRP A 198 -10.99 5.94 -5.52
C TRP A 198 -12.33 6.59 -5.21
N MET A 199 -12.42 7.92 -5.38
CA MET A 199 -13.63 8.72 -5.17
C MET A 199 -14.28 8.55 -3.78
N ASP A 200 -13.98 9.46 -2.84
CA ASP A 200 -14.38 9.46 -1.41
C ASP A 200 -15.91 9.44 -1.09
N SER A 201 -16.82 9.05 -2.01
CA SER A 201 -18.28 9.15 -1.84
C SER A 201 -19.09 7.85 -1.82
N SER A 202 -18.50 6.65 -1.89
CA SER A 202 -19.24 5.39 -1.66
C SER A 202 -18.37 4.33 -0.97
N PRO A 203 -18.96 3.40 -0.18
CA PRO A 203 -18.24 2.32 0.50
C PRO A 203 -17.73 1.22 -0.46
N ASP A 204 -17.50 1.55 -1.73
CA ASP A 204 -16.81 0.68 -2.68
C ASP A 204 -15.31 0.74 -2.36
N PHE A 205 -14.96 0.13 -1.22
CA PHE A 205 -13.60 -0.04 -0.75
C PHE A 205 -12.79 -0.73 -1.86
N VAL A 206 -11.99 0.04 -2.59
CA VAL A 206 -10.84 -0.48 -3.33
C VAL A 206 -9.67 -0.42 -2.37
N GLU A 207 -9.63 -1.37 -1.46
CA GLU A 207 -8.50 -1.45 -0.57
C GLU A 207 -7.33 -2.10 -1.31
N LYS A 208 -6.26 -1.34 -1.50
CA LYS A 208 -5.05 -1.84 -2.14
C LYS A 208 -3.91 -1.89 -1.13
N PRO A 209 -3.89 -2.75 -0.10
CA PRO A 209 -2.66 -2.98 0.62
C PRO A 209 -1.68 -3.56 -0.37
N ALA A 210 -0.78 -2.69 -0.83
CA ALA A 210 0.48 -3.20 -1.27
C ALA A 210 1.13 -3.76 0.01
N SER A 211 1.33 -5.07 0.15
CA SER A 211 2.36 -5.55 1.08
C SER A 211 3.68 -5.26 0.34
N ILE A 212 4.34 -4.11 0.52
CA ILE A 212 4.34 -3.23 1.68
C ILE A 212 4.77 -4.03 2.91
#